data_AF-A0A3C0INL8-F1
#
_entry.id   AF-A0A3C0INL8-F1
#
_cell.length_a   1.000
_cell.length_b   1.000
_cell.length_c   1.000
_cell.angle_alpha   90.00
_cell.angle_beta   90.00
_cell.angle_gamma   90.00
#
_symmetry.space_group_name_H-M   'P 1'
#
loop_
_entity.id
_entity.type
_entity.pdbx_description
1 polymer ?
#
loop_
_entity_poly.entity_id
_entity_poly.type
_entity_poly.pdbx_seq_one_letter_code
_entity_poly.pdbx_strand_id
1 'polypeptide(L)'
;MKVYPASATVQLEFDKVALLLQEHCKTEYGINKAKELRIHTAKQFIEIALQQTHEFKLLLLQGMPFPNDFSTNIARDIKLLGTPGSVLKGDQWLL
;
A
#
# COMPACT_ATOMS: atom_id res chain seq x y z
N MET A 1 -11.90 6.59 -13.21
CA MET A 1 -11.47 6.63 -14.63
C MET A 1 -12.44 5.77 -15.43
N LYS A 2 -12.74 6.10 -16.69
CA LYS A 2 -13.60 5.25 -17.54
C LYS A 2 -12.71 4.16 -18.14
N VAL A 3 -12.95 2.90 -17.77
CA VAL A 3 -12.23 1.74 -18.32
C VAL A 3 -12.99 1.25 -19.55
N TYR A 4 -12.26 0.88 -20.61
CA TYR A 4 -12.85 0.34 -21.84
C TYR A 4 -12.19 -0.99 -22.21
N PRO A 5 -12.96 -2.06 -22.47
CA PRO A 5 -14.41 -2.15 -22.26
C PRO A 5 -14.79 -1.97 -20.78
N ALA A 6 -16.05 -1.64 -20.48
CA ALA A 6 -16.50 -1.47 -19.09
C ALA A 6 -16.33 -2.75 -18.25
N SER A 7 -16.31 -3.91 -18.91
CA SER A 7 -16.05 -5.22 -18.32
C SER A 7 -14.56 -5.52 -18.07
N ALA A 8 -13.63 -4.65 -18.47
CA ALA A 8 -12.20 -4.94 -18.39
C ALA A 8 -11.74 -5.26 -16.96
N THR A 9 -12.24 -4.57 -15.93
CA THR A 9 -11.90 -4.86 -14.54
C THR A 9 -12.27 -6.28 -14.12
N VAL A 10 -13.42 -6.77 -14.59
CA VAL A 10 -13.91 -8.12 -14.31
C VAL A 10 -13.14 -9.16 -15.15
N GLN A 11 -12.93 -8.89 -16.44
CA GLN A 11 -12.23 -9.81 -17.35
C GLN A 11 -10.76 -10.00 -16.97
N LEU A 12 -10.12 -8.95 -16.47
CA LEU A 12 -8.75 -9.00 -15.97
C LEU A 12 -8.65 -9.57 -14.55
N GLU A 13 -9.80 -9.89 -13.92
CA GLU A 13 -9.90 -10.37 -12.55
C GLU A 13 -9.13 -9.49 -11.55
N PHE A 14 -9.09 -8.17 -11.81
CA PHE A 14 -8.26 -7.25 -11.07
C PHE A 14 -8.57 -7.26 -9.57
N ASP A 15 -9.85 -7.41 -9.23
CA ASP A 15 -10.31 -7.50 -7.85
C ASP A 15 -9.75 -8.74 -7.13
N LYS A 16 -9.57 -9.87 -7.85
CA LYS A 16 -8.95 -11.08 -7.28
C LYS A 16 -7.46 -10.87 -7.02
N VAL A 17 -6.76 -10.22 -7.96
CA VAL A 17 -5.34 -9.89 -7.78
C VAL A 17 -5.16 -8.94 -6.60
N ALA A 18 -6.01 -7.91 -6.48
CA ALA A 18 -5.98 -6.98 -5.35
C ALA A 18 -6.28 -7.66 -4.02
N LEU A 19 -7.18 -8.66 -4.00
CA LEU A 19 -7.46 -9.47 -2.82
C LEU A 19 -6.25 -10.32 -2.41
N LEU A 20 -5.65 -11.06 -3.35
CA LEU A 20 -4.43 -11.84 -3.09
C LEU A 20 -3.29 -10.95 -2.59
N LEU A 21 -3.14 -9.76 -3.18
CA LEU A 21 -2.13 -8.79 -2.73
C LEU A 21 -2.38 -8.34 -1.28
N GLN A 22 -3.64 -8.11 -0.88
CA GLN A 22 -3.98 -7.77 0.50
C GLN A 22 -3.54 -8.86 1.47
N GLU A 23 -3.77 -10.13 1.14
CA GLU A 23 -3.38 -11.28 1.98
C GLU A 23 -1.86 -11.39 2.16
N HIS A 24 -1.08 -10.89 1.20
CA HIS A 24 0.39 -10.85 1.29
C HIS A 24 0.94 -9.59 1.98
N CYS A 25 0.10 -8.59 2.28
CA CYS A 25 0.53 -7.38 2.96
C CYS A 25 0.78 -7.64 4.45
N LYS A 26 1.94 -7.20 4.96
CA LYS A 26 2.35 -7.37 6.36
C LYS A 26 1.90 -6.24 7.29
N THR A 27 1.43 -5.14 6.71
CA THR A 27 1.06 -3.93 7.45
C THR A 27 -0.37 -3.51 7.13
N GLU A 28 -1.06 -2.93 8.10
CA GLU A 28 -2.41 -2.39 7.90
C GLU A 28 -2.43 -1.33 6.79
N TYR A 29 -1.37 -0.51 6.69
CA TYR A 29 -1.19 0.43 5.60
C TYR A 29 -1.15 -0.26 4.23
N GLY A 30 -0.37 -1.34 4.10
CA GLY A 30 -0.28 -2.13 2.86
C GLY A 30 -1.63 -2.77 2.49
N ILE A 31 -2.32 -3.36 3.46
CA ILE A 31 -3.65 -3.95 3.28
C ILE A 31 -4.63 -2.89 2.74
N ASN A 32 -4.70 -1.72 3.40
CA ASN A 32 -5.58 -0.65 2.96
C ASN A 32 -5.21 -0.12 1.56
N LYS A 33 -3.91 0.00 1.25
CA LYS A 33 -3.46 0.40 -0.09
C LYS A 33 -3.84 -0.61 -1.17
N ALA A 34 -3.70 -1.90 -0.91
CA ALA A 34 -4.10 -2.95 -1.84
C ALA A 34 -5.63 -2.99 -2.03
N LYS A 35 -6.40 -2.72 -0.97
CA LYS A 35 -7.88 -2.61 -1.03
C LYS A 35 -8.36 -1.43 -1.87
N GLU A 36 -7.65 -0.31 -1.81
CA GLU A 36 -7.97 0.90 -2.57
C GLU A 36 -7.37 0.93 -3.98
N LEU A 37 -6.67 -0.14 -4.38
CA LEU A 37 -6.02 -0.22 -5.68
C LEU A 37 -7.07 -0.16 -6.80
N ARG A 38 -6.81 0.65 -7.82
CA ARG A 38 -7.71 0.86 -8.96
C ARG A 38 -6.93 0.74 -10.25
N ILE A 39 -7.59 0.25 -11.29
CA ILE A 39 -7.04 0.28 -12.64
C ILE A 39 -6.88 1.74 -13.09
N HIS A 40 -5.66 2.08 -13.49
CA HIS A 40 -5.35 3.33 -14.17
C HIS A 40 -5.49 3.17 -15.68
N THR A 41 -5.93 4.23 -16.36
CA THR A 41 -6.01 4.28 -17.84
C THR A 41 -4.98 5.22 -18.46
N ALA A 42 -4.31 6.04 -17.63
CA ALA A 42 -3.25 6.93 -18.07
C ALA A 42 -1.90 6.21 -17.97
N LYS A 43 -1.26 6.04 -19.14
CA LYS A 43 -0.02 5.28 -19.33
C LYS A 43 1.09 5.67 -18.33
N GLN A 44 1.30 6.96 -18.08
CA GLN A 44 2.34 7.43 -17.15
C GLN A 44 2.22 6.81 -15.74
N PHE A 45 1.00 6.68 -15.21
CA PHE A 45 0.78 6.14 -13.87
C PHE A 45 1.02 4.64 -13.85
N ILE A 46 0.65 3.95 -14.94
CA ILE A 46 0.88 2.52 -15.09
C ILE A 46 2.38 2.24 -15.17
N GLU A 47 3.12 2.99 -15.99
CA GLU A 47 4.57 2.82 -16.15
C GLU A 47 5.31 3.06 -14.84
N ILE A 48 4.99 4.11 -14.11
CA ILE A 48 5.60 4.40 -12.80
C ILE A 48 5.35 3.24 -11.82
N ALA A 49 4.11 2.76 -11.72
CA ALA A 49 3.79 1.66 -10.81
C ALA A 49 4.51 0.35 -11.19
N LEU A 50 4.59 0.04 -12.49
CA LEU A 50 5.30 -1.13 -13.00
C LEU A 50 6.81 -1.05 -12.74
N GLN A 51 7.40 0.12 -12.98
CA GLN A 51 8.82 0.34 -12.75
C GLN A 51 9.18 0.21 -11.27
N GLN A 52 8.44 0.89 -10.38
CA GLN A 52 8.64 0.79 -8.92
C GLN A 52 8.51 -0.66 -8.43
N THR A 53 7.52 -1.40 -8.93
CA THR A 53 7.34 -2.82 -8.57
C THR A 53 8.50 -3.68 -9.07
N HIS A 54 9.00 -3.40 -10.27
CA HIS A 54 10.14 -4.12 -10.85
C HIS A 54 11.42 -3.85 -10.06
N GLU A 55 11.70 -2.58 -9.74
CA GLU A 55 12.85 -2.18 -8.93
C GLU A 55 12.80 -2.84 -7.54
N PHE A 56 11.64 -2.80 -6.87
CA PHE A 56 11.47 -3.48 -5.58
C PHE A 56 11.72 -4.99 -5.68
N LYS A 57 11.23 -5.65 -6.74
CA LYS A 57 11.50 -7.07 -6.99
C LYS A 57 13.01 -7.34 -7.16
N LEU A 58 13.72 -6.49 -7.91
CA LEU A 58 15.17 -6.64 -8.11
C LEU A 58 15.94 -6.50 -6.79
N LEU A 59 15.57 -5.53 -5.95
CA LEU A 59 16.16 -5.36 -4.61
C LEU A 59 16.01 -6.63 -3.77
N LEU A 60 14.81 -7.23 -3.75
CA LEU A 60 14.55 -8.48 -3.04
C LEU A 60 15.38 -9.65 -3.58
N LEU A 61 15.46 -9.80 -4.91
CA LEU A 61 16.24 -10.87 -5.55
C LEU A 61 17.75 -10.74 -5.30
N GLN A 62 18.24 -9.52 -5.17
CA GLN A 62 19.64 -9.22 -4.86
C GLN A 62 19.96 -9.35 -3.37
N GLY A 63 18.96 -9.62 -2.52
CA GLY A 63 19.12 -9.73 -1.07
C GLY A 63 19.47 -8.40 -0.41
N MET A 64 19.21 -7.26 -1.07
CA MET A 64 19.44 -5.95 -0.47
C MET A 64 18.39 -5.66 0.60
N PRO A 65 18.78 -5.08 1.75
CA PRO A 65 17.84 -4.69 2.77
C PRO A 65 16.93 -3.58 2.24
N PHE A 66 15.62 -3.77 2.33
CA PHE A 66 14.66 -2.71 2.12
C PHE A 66 14.27 -2.13 3.48
N PRO A 67 14.30 -0.80 3.67
CA PRO A 67 14.02 -0.18 4.95
C PRO A 67 12.53 -0.36 5.27
N ASN A 68 12.21 -1.43 6.00
CA ASN A 68 10.88 -1.74 6.51
C ASN A 68 10.92 -2.07 8.00
N ASP A 69 11.90 -1.50 8.69
CA ASP A 69 12.17 -1.74 10.11
C ASP A 69 11.05 -1.18 11.01
N PHE A 70 10.24 -0.26 10.49
CA PHE A 70 9.09 0.32 11.17
C PHE A 70 7.79 0.03 10.42
N SER A 71 7.01 -0.93 10.92
CA SER A 71 5.73 -1.37 10.34
C SER A 71 4.52 -1.07 11.23
N THR A 72 4.75 -0.48 12.40
CA THR A 72 3.71 -0.14 13.38
C THR A 72 2.74 0.89 12.79
N ASN A 73 1.44 0.62 12.91
CA ASN A 73 0.43 1.59 12.50
C ASN A 73 0.29 2.68 13.56
N ILE A 74 0.73 3.90 13.21
CA ILE A 74 0.68 5.10 14.06
C ILE A 74 -0.42 6.09 13.63
N ALA A 75 -1.30 5.71 12.68
CA ALA A 75 -2.30 6.62 12.12
C ALA A 75 -3.25 7.18 13.21
N ARG A 76 -3.59 6.35 14.20
CA ARG A 76 -4.40 6.77 15.36
C ARG A 76 -3.68 7.81 16.20
N ASP A 77 -2.40 7.62 16.44
CA ASP A 77 -1.59 8.50 17.29
C ASP A 77 -1.37 9.86 16.61
N ILE A 78 -1.13 9.85 15.29
CA ILE A 78 -1.09 11.07 14.47
C ILE A 78 -2.43 11.81 14.55
N LYS A 79 -3.55 11.10 14.45
CA LYS A 79 -4.89 11.71 14.55
C LYS A 79 -5.13 12.32 15.94
N LEU A 80 -4.66 11.66 17.00
CA LEU A 80 -4.75 12.18 18.36
C LEU A 80 -3.96 13.48 18.49
N LEU A 81 -2.71 13.54 18.01
CA LEU A 81 -1.87 14.75 18.03
C LEU A 81 -2.51 15.96 17.35
N GLY A 82 -3.36 15.74 16.34
CA GLY A 82 -4.13 16.81 15.70
C GLY A 82 -5.25 17.41 16.56
N THR A 83 -5.57 16.82 17.71
CA THR A 83 -6.63 17.27 18.62
C THR A 83 -6.04 18.17 19.72
N PRO A 84 -6.55 19.40 19.91
CA PRO A 84 -6.08 20.28 20.98
C PRO A 84 -6.21 19.64 22.37
N GLY A 85 -5.15 19.73 23.19
CA GLY A 85 -5.13 19.17 24.54
C GLY A 85 -4.88 17.65 24.62
N SER A 86 -4.66 16.99 23.48
CA SER A 86 -4.20 15.60 23.46
C SER A 86 -2.74 15.47 23.89
N VAL A 87 -2.40 14.34 24.51
CA VAL A 87 -1.02 13.99 24.89
C VAL A 87 -0.81 12.51 24.58
N LEU A 88 0.28 12.18 23.88
CA LEU A 88 0.71 10.80 23.68
C LEU A 88 1.50 10.33 24.91
N LYS A 89 1.22 9.11 25.39
CA LYS A 89 2.00 8.51 26.48
C LYS A 89 3.17 7.74 25.89
N GLY A 90 4.38 7.94 26.41
CA GLY A 90 5.60 7.27 25.94
C GLY A 90 5.52 5.74 26.02
N ASP A 91 4.73 5.22 26.98
CA ASP A 91 4.47 3.79 27.13
C ASP A 91 3.82 3.13 25.90
N GLN A 92 3.18 3.91 25.02
CA GLN A 92 2.60 3.39 23.76
C GLN A 92 3.67 3.16 22.67
N TRP A 93 4.87 3.69 22.85
CA TRP A 93 5.95 3.70 21.85
C TRP A 93 7.20 2.95 22.31
N LEU A 94 7.22 2.46 23.55
CA LEU A 94 8.27 1.58 24.07
C LEU A 94 7.95 0.14 23.62
N LEU A 95 8.64 -0.30 22.57
CA LEU A 95 8.77 -1.70 22.15
C LEU A 95 9.90 -2.38 22.94
#